data_AF-A0A1G0I5U2-F1
#
_entry.id   AF-A0A1G0I5U2-F1
#
_cell.length_a   1.000
_cell.length_b   1.000
_cell.length_c   1.000
_cell.angle_alpha   90.00
_cell.angle_beta   90.00
_cell.angle_gamma   90.00
#
_symmetry.space_group_name_H-M   'P 1'
#
loop_
_entity.id
_entity.type
_entity.pdbx_description
1 polymer ?
#
loop_
_entity_poly.entity_id
_entity_poly.type
_entity_poly.pdbx_seq_one_letter_code
_entity_poly.pdbx_strand_id
1 'polypeptide(L)'
;MASFRQIASGKWQAQVCRKGVRKSQCFEYLERAQQWAEKVEATIKADAIGLPESGIRLDGKELTEIYVRAKDHARERGIPFEINRDDIVMIYGRSNGKCQVSSITFNRFRPAGSTKRPWFPSLDRIDSAAAYTPKNCRLVCVAVNFAMGEWGEWVVRALASAISFGRPGSLRNGAEALPYQFPELDGTPTYRQQARRKARQKNPFMTHGSEIQIKAH
;
A
#
# COMPACT_ATOMS: atom_id res chain seq x y z
N MET A 1 -23.71 6.17 21.90
CA MET A 1 -24.05 5.70 23.24
C MET A 1 -24.61 4.30 23.10
N ALA A 2 -24.04 3.33 23.82
CA ALA A 2 -24.57 1.97 23.87
C ALA A 2 -25.76 1.91 24.84
N SER A 3 -26.77 1.13 24.49
CA SER A 3 -27.94 0.85 25.33
C SER A 3 -28.17 -0.66 25.44
N PHE A 4 -28.60 -1.12 26.61
CA PHE A 4 -28.83 -2.53 26.91
C PHE A 4 -30.25 -2.71 27.43
N ARG A 5 -30.97 -3.72 26.92
CA ARG A 5 -32.29 -4.08 27.43
C ARG A 5 -32.47 -5.59 27.46
N GLN A 6 -33.16 -6.10 28.47
CA GLN A 6 -33.56 -7.50 28.50
C GLN A 6 -34.87 -7.67 27.72
N ILE A 7 -34.92 -8.67 26.84
CA ILE A 7 -36.11 -8.98 26.03
C ILE A 7 -36.91 -10.12 26.66
N ALA A 8 -38.16 -10.33 26.21
CA ALA A 8 -39.08 -11.34 26.77
C ALA A 8 -38.50 -12.76 26.80
N SER A 9 -37.51 -13.08 25.96
CA SER A 9 -36.81 -14.36 25.95
C SER A 9 -35.72 -14.49 27.02
N GLY A 10 -35.59 -13.54 27.96
CA GLY A 10 -34.54 -13.49 28.98
C GLY A 10 -33.16 -13.03 28.50
N LYS A 11 -32.97 -12.93 27.17
CA LYS A 11 -31.72 -12.50 26.53
C LYS A 11 -31.53 -10.99 26.65
N TRP A 12 -30.28 -10.56 26.57
CA TRP A 12 -29.87 -9.16 26.56
C TRP A 12 -29.68 -8.66 25.14
N GLN A 13 -30.42 -7.62 24.74
CA GLN A 13 -30.19 -6.89 23.50
C GLN A 13 -29.28 -5.69 23.76
N ALA A 14 -28.14 -5.64 23.08
CA ALA A 14 -27.29 -4.46 23.01
C ALA A 14 -27.55 -3.69 21.71
N GLN A 15 -27.55 -2.37 21.79
CA GLN A 15 -27.66 -1.47 20.66
C GLN A 15 -26.62 -0.36 20.78
N VAL A 16 -25.85 -0.13 19.72
CA VAL A 16 -24.82 0.92 19.66
C VAL A 16 -25.20 1.89 18.55
N CYS A 17 -25.43 3.16 18.92
CA CYS A 17 -25.67 4.25 17.97
C CYS A 17 -24.58 5.32 18.14
N ARG A 18 -23.78 5.56 17.09
CA ARG A 18 -22.72 6.58 17.11
C ARG A 18 -22.38 7.03 15.67
N LYS A 19 -22.26 8.35 15.45
CA LYS A 19 -21.90 8.96 14.16
C LYS A 19 -22.71 8.43 12.95
N GLY A 20 -24.03 8.30 13.10
CA GLY A 20 -24.93 7.81 12.03
C GLY A 20 -24.93 6.28 11.81
N VAL A 21 -24.03 5.54 12.46
CA VAL A 21 -24.02 4.07 12.42
C VAL A 21 -24.85 3.51 13.57
N ARG A 22 -25.75 2.56 13.23
CA ARG A 22 -26.57 1.80 14.18
C ARG A 22 -26.32 0.30 14.03
N LYS A 23 -25.90 -0.35 15.12
CA LYS A 23 -25.72 -1.80 15.21
C LYS A 23 -26.50 -2.35 16.40
N SER A 24 -27.05 -3.56 16.30
CA SER A 24 -27.77 -4.23 17.39
C SER A 24 -27.56 -5.74 17.37
N GLN A 25 -27.43 -6.38 18.53
CA GLN A 25 -27.32 -7.84 18.67
C GLN A 25 -27.86 -8.32 20.02
N CYS A 26 -28.28 -9.59 20.10
CA CYS A 26 -28.78 -10.24 21.32
C CYS A 26 -27.79 -11.26 21.88
N PHE A 27 -27.73 -11.39 23.20
CA PHE A 27 -26.79 -12.21 23.96
C PHE A 27 -27.48 -12.90 25.13
N GLU A 28 -26.98 -14.07 25.54
CA GLU A 28 -27.49 -14.75 26.73
C GLU A 28 -27.16 -13.98 28.03
N TYR A 29 -26.01 -13.30 28.08
CA TYR A 29 -25.50 -12.64 29.29
C TYR A 29 -25.21 -11.16 29.03
N LEU A 30 -25.47 -10.31 30.05
CA LEU A 30 -25.18 -8.87 30.01
C LEU A 30 -23.70 -8.59 29.75
N GLU A 31 -22.80 -9.35 30.36
CA GLU A 31 -21.35 -9.19 30.17
C GLU A 31 -20.94 -9.37 28.71
N ARG A 32 -21.50 -10.37 28.01
CA ARG A 32 -21.25 -10.56 26.56
C ARG A 32 -21.82 -9.41 25.73
N ALA A 33 -22.96 -8.88 26.14
CA ALA A 33 -23.57 -7.71 25.51
C ALA A 33 -22.69 -6.46 25.65
N GLN A 34 -22.09 -6.26 26.83
CA GLN A 34 -21.14 -5.17 27.12
C GLN A 34 -19.84 -5.31 26.32
N GLN A 35 -19.19 -6.48 26.35
CA GLN A 35 -17.97 -6.74 25.57
C GLN A 35 -18.19 -6.55 24.06
N TRP A 36 -19.34 -6.98 23.54
CA TRP A 36 -19.73 -6.72 22.16
C TRP A 36 -19.88 -5.22 21.88
N ALA A 37 -20.57 -4.48 22.76
CA ALA A 37 -20.79 -3.05 22.60
C ALA A 37 -19.47 -2.27 22.65
N GLU A 38 -18.54 -2.63 23.54
CA GLU A 38 -17.19 -2.06 23.60
C GLU A 38 -16.42 -2.30 22.31
N LYS A 39 -16.46 -3.53 21.77
CA LYS A 39 -15.82 -3.86 20.50
C LYS A 39 -16.41 -3.06 19.34
N VAL A 40 -17.74 -2.96 19.26
CA VAL A 40 -18.43 -2.19 18.22
C VAL A 40 -18.15 -0.69 18.36
N GLU A 41 -18.13 -0.14 19.58
CA GLU A 41 -17.76 1.25 19.80
C GLU A 41 -16.29 1.52 19.46
N ALA A 42 -15.38 0.59 19.79
CA ALA A 42 -13.99 0.67 19.41
C ALA A 42 -13.82 0.62 17.88
N THR A 43 -14.60 -0.21 17.18
CA THR A 43 -14.65 -0.24 15.71
C THR A 43 -15.18 1.07 15.14
N ILE A 44 -16.31 1.60 15.63
CA ILE A 44 -16.85 2.88 15.14
C ILE A 44 -15.91 4.06 15.45
N LYS A 45 -15.16 3.99 16.57
CA LYS A 45 -14.08 4.94 16.89
C LYS A 45 -12.86 4.75 15.98
N ALA A 46 -12.48 3.53 15.67
CA ALA A 46 -11.38 3.19 14.76
C ALA A 46 -11.69 3.60 13.32
N ASP A 47 -12.92 3.40 12.84
CA ASP A 47 -13.41 3.90 11.55
C ASP A 47 -13.38 5.43 11.49
N ALA A 48 -13.69 6.09 12.61
CA ALA A 48 -13.57 7.54 12.74
C ALA A 48 -12.12 8.06 12.79
N ILE A 49 -11.14 7.21 13.05
CA ILE A 49 -9.70 7.54 13.13
C ILE A 49 -8.93 6.94 11.93
N GLY A 50 -9.55 6.10 11.11
CA GLY A 50 -8.87 5.32 10.08
C GLY A 50 -7.83 4.38 10.69
N LEU A 51 -8.21 3.46 11.57
CA LEU A 51 -7.31 2.40 12.03
C LEU A 51 -7.75 1.04 11.44
N PRO A 52 -6.83 0.20 10.94
CA PRO A 52 -7.21 -1.03 10.25
C PRO A 52 -7.98 -2.04 11.10
N GLU A 53 -9.01 -2.68 10.53
CA GLU A 53 -9.74 -3.81 11.11
C GLU A 53 -8.97 -5.14 11.00
N SER A 54 -8.04 -5.26 10.04
CA SER A 54 -7.27 -6.49 9.78
C SER A 54 -5.82 -6.20 9.39
N GLY A 55 -4.88 -7.02 9.86
CA GLY A 55 -3.44 -6.90 9.56
C GLY A 55 -2.59 -6.44 10.74
N ILE A 56 -1.28 -6.30 10.52
CA ILE A 56 -0.40 -5.78 11.57
C ILE A 56 -0.81 -4.35 11.90
N ARG A 57 -0.89 -4.02 13.20
CA ARG A 57 -0.87 -2.64 13.66
C ARG A 57 0.56 -2.12 13.59
N LEU A 58 0.78 -1.08 12.80
CA LEU A 58 2.06 -0.37 12.79
C LEU A 58 2.13 0.53 14.02
N ASP A 59 3.29 0.56 14.68
CA ASP A 59 3.53 1.52 15.75
C ASP A 59 3.97 2.88 15.20
N GLY A 60 4.04 3.90 16.06
CA GLY A 60 4.45 5.25 15.67
C GLY A 60 5.88 5.32 15.11
N LYS A 61 6.76 4.39 15.50
CA LYS A 61 8.14 4.34 15.00
C LYS A 61 8.15 3.83 13.56
N GLU A 62 7.44 2.76 13.25
CA GLU A 62 7.34 2.21 11.91
C GLU A 62 6.71 3.21 10.93
N LEU A 63 5.66 3.92 11.33
CA LEU A 63 5.06 4.99 10.54
C LEU A 63 6.05 6.14 10.30
N THR A 64 6.81 6.51 11.33
CA THR A 64 7.87 7.53 11.21
C THR A 64 8.98 7.07 10.26
N GLU A 65 9.39 5.80 10.29
CA GLU A 65 10.40 5.27 9.37
C GLU A 65 9.94 5.32 7.91
N ILE A 66 8.66 5.04 7.64
CA ILE A 66 8.08 5.15 6.30
C ILE A 66 8.16 6.60 5.81
N TYR A 67 7.76 7.56 6.66
CA TYR A 67 7.84 8.99 6.36
C TYR A 67 9.27 9.43 6.04
N VAL A 68 10.23 9.12 6.92
CA VAL A 68 11.63 9.55 6.80
C VAL A 68 12.24 9.01 5.51
N ARG A 69 12.08 7.72 5.23
CA ARG A 69 12.61 7.10 4.00
C ARG A 69 12.03 7.75 2.75
N ALA A 70 10.72 8.02 2.72
CA ALA A 70 10.09 8.67 1.58
C ALA A 70 10.60 10.10 1.38
N LYS A 71 10.75 10.87 2.47
CA LYS A 71 11.28 12.23 2.45
C LYS A 71 12.73 12.28 1.95
N ASP A 72 13.58 11.38 2.43
CA ASP A 72 14.97 11.30 1.99
C ASP A 72 15.05 10.99 0.50
N HIS A 73 14.28 10.02 0.03
CA HIS A 73 14.20 9.68 -1.39
C HIS A 73 13.63 10.79 -2.27
N ALA A 74 12.66 11.55 -1.77
CA ALA A 74 12.12 12.70 -2.47
C ALA A 74 13.18 13.80 -2.59
N ARG A 75 13.95 14.07 -1.53
CA ARG A 75 15.06 15.03 -1.51
C ARG A 75 16.19 14.64 -2.46
N GLU A 76 16.66 13.40 -2.40
CA GLU A 76 17.71 12.88 -3.30
C GLU A 76 17.35 13.06 -4.76
N ARG A 77 16.07 12.88 -5.04
CA ARG A 77 15.54 12.97 -6.38
C ARG A 77 15.34 14.42 -6.75
N GLY A 78 14.74 15.25 -5.89
CA GLY A 78 14.26 16.62 -6.16
C GLY A 78 12.75 16.68 -6.41
N ILE A 79 11.99 15.75 -5.82
CA ILE A 79 10.54 15.65 -5.95
C ILE A 79 9.90 16.49 -4.84
N PRO A 80 8.90 17.34 -5.15
CA PRO A 80 8.15 18.07 -4.12
C PRO A 80 7.49 17.12 -3.11
N PHE A 81 7.59 17.48 -1.83
CA PHE A 81 7.14 16.64 -0.71
C PHE A 81 6.23 17.44 0.22
N GLU A 82 4.92 17.27 0.05
CA GLU A 82 3.88 18.09 0.68
C GLU A 82 3.13 17.36 1.80
N ILE A 83 3.42 16.07 2.02
CA ILE A 83 2.85 15.30 3.13
C ILE A 83 3.65 15.49 4.43
N ASN A 84 2.95 15.43 5.55
CA ASN A 84 3.52 15.40 6.89
C ASN A 84 3.40 13.98 7.51
N ARG A 85 3.72 13.84 8.81
CA ARG A 85 3.66 12.54 9.50
C ARG A 85 2.22 12.07 9.75
N ASP A 86 1.30 12.98 10.03
CA ASP A 86 -0.11 12.66 10.26
C ASP A 86 -0.77 12.18 8.97
N ASP A 87 -0.34 12.68 7.81
CA ASP A 87 -0.75 12.16 6.51
C ASP A 87 -0.42 10.68 6.35
N ILE A 88 0.72 10.20 6.88
CA ILE A 88 1.06 8.76 6.84
C ILE A 88 0.08 7.94 7.66
N VAL A 89 -0.35 8.44 8.83
CA VAL A 89 -1.38 7.79 9.66
C VAL A 89 -2.68 7.70 8.87
N MET A 90 -3.10 8.80 8.24
CA MET A 90 -4.31 8.83 7.41
C MET A 90 -4.21 7.90 6.19
N ILE A 91 -3.08 7.88 5.48
CA ILE A 91 -2.84 6.98 4.35
C ILE A 91 -2.93 5.52 4.81
N TYR A 92 -2.29 5.18 5.93
CA TYR A 92 -2.35 3.85 6.51
C TYR A 92 -3.77 3.46 6.92
N GLY A 93 -4.53 4.39 7.46
CA GLY A 93 -5.94 4.19 7.76
C GLY A 93 -6.79 3.88 6.55
N ARG A 94 -6.65 4.67 5.49
CA ARG A 94 -7.33 4.42 4.21
C ARG A 94 -6.94 3.09 3.58
N SER A 95 -5.73 2.60 3.84
CA SER A 95 -5.28 1.30 3.34
C SER A 95 -5.88 0.12 4.10
N ASN A 96 -6.50 0.35 5.27
CA ASN A 96 -7.07 -0.66 6.14
C ASN A 96 -6.09 -1.84 6.39
N GLY A 97 -4.80 -1.54 6.58
CA GLY A 97 -3.77 -2.54 6.88
C GLY A 97 -3.42 -3.46 5.71
N LYS A 98 -3.87 -3.13 4.50
CA LYS A 98 -3.64 -3.89 3.27
C LYS A 98 -2.92 -3.05 2.23
N CYS A 99 -2.24 -3.73 1.33
CA CYS A 99 -1.67 -3.15 0.12
C CYS A 99 -2.79 -2.64 -0.80
N GLN A 100 -2.75 -1.36 -1.18
CA GLN A 100 -3.79 -0.76 -2.03
C GLN A 100 -3.75 -1.22 -3.50
N VAL A 101 -2.77 -2.04 -3.89
CA VAL A 101 -2.65 -2.62 -5.24
C VAL A 101 -3.07 -4.09 -5.24
N SER A 102 -2.46 -4.90 -4.37
CA SER A 102 -2.64 -6.36 -4.35
C SER A 102 -3.64 -6.85 -3.32
N SER A 103 -4.15 -5.98 -2.44
CA SER A 103 -5.01 -6.33 -1.30
C SER A 103 -4.39 -7.28 -0.27
N ILE A 104 -3.10 -7.62 -0.42
CA ILE A 104 -2.36 -8.44 0.55
C ILE A 104 -2.27 -7.68 1.88
N THR A 105 -2.60 -8.37 2.97
CA THR A 105 -2.46 -7.86 4.33
C THR A 105 -1.00 -7.64 4.68
N PHE A 106 -0.69 -6.46 5.21
CA PHE A 106 0.66 -6.16 5.64
C PHE A 106 1.12 -7.08 6.78
N ASN A 107 2.39 -7.48 6.74
CA ASN A 107 3.01 -8.23 7.82
C ASN A 107 4.52 -7.95 7.93
N ARG A 108 5.14 -8.43 9.01
CA ARG A 108 6.56 -8.24 9.31
C ARG A 108 7.46 -9.36 8.81
N PHE A 109 6.93 -10.30 8.02
CA PHE A 109 7.69 -11.43 7.50
C PHE A 109 8.93 -10.95 6.75
N ARG A 110 10.05 -11.59 7.04
CA ARG A 110 11.33 -11.38 6.39
C ARG A 110 11.88 -12.75 5.99
N PRO A 111 12.04 -13.04 4.69
CA PRO A 111 12.72 -14.26 4.26
C PRO A 111 14.14 -14.33 4.83
N ALA A 112 14.61 -15.55 5.12
CA ALA A 112 15.99 -15.78 5.54
C ALA A 112 16.96 -15.24 4.47
N GLY A 113 18.03 -14.57 4.91
CA GLY A 113 19.01 -13.93 4.02
C GLY A 113 18.54 -12.64 3.33
N SER A 114 17.28 -12.21 3.49
CA SER A 114 16.79 -10.97 2.90
C SER A 114 16.84 -9.80 3.88
N THR A 115 17.31 -8.64 3.42
CA THR A 115 17.21 -7.39 4.18
C THR A 115 15.81 -6.76 4.09
N LYS A 116 15.00 -7.20 3.14
CA LYS A 116 13.68 -6.61 2.83
C LYS A 116 12.55 -7.50 3.36
N ARG A 117 11.47 -6.84 3.76
CA ARG A 117 10.22 -7.48 4.20
C ARG A 117 9.20 -7.34 3.07
N PRO A 118 8.95 -8.39 2.26
CA PRO A 118 8.19 -8.25 1.02
C PRO A 118 6.77 -7.71 1.23
N TRP A 119 6.13 -8.10 2.34
CA TRP A 119 4.76 -7.73 2.69
C TRP A 119 4.67 -6.53 3.64
N PHE A 120 5.79 -5.88 3.95
CA PHE A 120 5.78 -4.68 4.79
C PHE A 120 5.30 -3.48 3.98
N PRO A 121 4.62 -2.50 4.61
CA PRO A 121 4.14 -1.30 3.94
C PRO A 121 5.29 -0.44 3.43
N SER A 122 5.09 0.11 2.24
CA SER A 122 5.98 1.04 1.54
C SER A 122 5.13 2.18 0.99
N LEU A 123 5.61 3.42 1.14
CA LEU A 123 4.93 4.58 0.57
C LEU A 123 5.20 4.64 -0.93
N ASP A 124 4.13 4.68 -1.71
CA ASP A 124 4.14 4.74 -3.16
C ASP A 124 3.36 5.95 -3.67
N ARG A 125 3.79 6.50 -4.82
CA ARG A 125 3.08 7.57 -5.52
C ARG A 125 2.26 6.95 -6.64
N ILE A 126 0.96 7.20 -6.66
CA ILE A 126 0.03 6.68 -7.69
C ILE A 126 0.49 7.14 -9.06
N ASP A 127 0.71 8.44 -9.21
CA ASP A 127 1.44 9.02 -10.32
C ASP A 127 2.87 9.34 -9.89
N SER A 128 3.82 8.64 -10.52
CA SER A 128 5.26 8.78 -10.26
C SER A 128 5.88 10.08 -10.82
N ALA A 129 5.16 10.81 -11.67
CA ALA A 129 5.55 12.13 -12.16
C ALA A 129 5.15 13.24 -11.17
N ALA A 130 4.03 13.07 -10.46
CA ALA A 130 3.50 14.05 -9.51
C ALA A 130 4.19 14.06 -8.13
N ALA A 131 3.95 15.12 -7.36
CA ALA A 131 4.49 15.31 -6.00
C ALA A 131 4.00 14.28 -4.98
N TYR A 132 4.66 14.19 -3.82
CA TYR A 132 4.09 13.49 -2.67
C TYR A 132 3.00 14.36 -2.04
N THR A 133 1.73 14.00 -2.27
CA THR A 133 0.56 14.67 -1.70
C THR A 133 -0.36 13.65 -1.04
N PRO A 134 -1.25 14.03 -0.10
CA PRO A 134 -2.16 13.09 0.54
C PRO A 134 -3.09 12.35 -0.46
N LYS A 135 -3.33 12.94 -1.64
CA LYS A 135 -4.13 12.35 -2.72
C LYS A 135 -3.32 11.46 -3.66
N ASN A 136 -2.05 11.80 -3.91
CA ASN A 136 -1.16 11.04 -4.79
C ASN A 136 -0.38 9.93 -4.06
N CYS A 137 -0.48 9.81 -2.75
CA CYS A 137 0.22 8.79 -1.97
C CYS A 137 -0.68 7.65 -1.50
N ARG A 138 -0.13 6.43 -1.54
CA ARG A 138 -0.76 5.20 -1.06
C ARG A 138 0.26 4.29 -0.37
N LEU A 139 -0.22 3.32 0.40
CA LEU A 139 0.61 2.23 0.90
C LEU A 139 0.46 0.97 0.06
N VAL A 140 1.61 0.40 -0.31
CA VAL A 140 1.72 -0.86 -1.04
C VAL A 140 2.73 -1.77 -0.35
N CYS A 141 2.71 -3.06 -0.63
CA CYS A 141 3.77 -3.97 -0.17
C CYS A 141 5.12 -3.58 -0.81
N VAL A 142 6.22 -3.71 -0.07
CA VAL A 142 7.59 -3.50 -0.60
C VAL A 142 7.82 -4.30 -1.89
N ALA A 143 7.40 -5.57 -1.93
CA ALA A 143 7.54 -6.41 -3.12
C ALA A 143 6.76 -5.86 -4.32
N VAL A 144 5.55 -5.34 -4.10
CA VAL A 144 4.73 -4.73 -5.15
C VAL A 144 5.36 -3.43 -5.64
N ASN A 145 5.84 -2.56 -4.75
CA ASN A 145 6.55 -1.34 -5.12
C ASN A 145 7.78 -1.64 -6.00
N PHE A 146 8.51 -2.72 -5.67
CA PHE A 146 9.66 -3.16 -6.45
C PHE A 146 9.25 -3.67 -7.84
N ALA A 147 8.20 -4.49 -7.91
CA ALA A 147 7.67 -5.01 -9.16
C ALA A 147 7.13 -3.90 -10.08
N MET A 148 6.48 -2.87 -9.52
CA MET A 148 6.01 -1.71 -10.28
C MET A 148 7.18 -0.92 -10.88
N GLY A 149 8.29 -0.80 -10.15
CA GLY A 149 9.53 -0.23 -10.68
C GLY A 149 9.34 1.17 -11.25
N GLU A 150 9.61 1.34 -12.54
CA GLU A 150 9.35 2.60 -13.27
C GLU A 150 8.09 2.57 -14.12
N TRP A 151 7.51 1.39 -14.31
CA TRP A 151 6.38 1.20 -15.21
C TRP A 151 5.05 1.45 -14.51
N GLY A 152 4.99 1.20 -13.19
CA GLY A 152 3.79 1.38 -12.39
C GLY A 152 2.94 0.10 -12.30
N GLU A 153 1.72 0.28 -11.78
CA GLU A 153 0.83 -0.82 -11.40
C GLU A 153 0.35 -1.68 -12.57
N TRP A 154 0.17 -1.09 -13.75
CA TRP A 154 -0.40 -1.79 -14.91
C TRP A 154 0.47 -2.97 -15.35
N VAL A 155 1.80 -2.86 -15.30
CA VAL A 155 2.72 -3.98 -15.62
C VAL A 155 2.54 -5.11 -14.63
N VAL A 156 2.46 -4.79 -13.33
CA VAL A 156 2.27 -5.81 -12.28
C VAL A 156 0.95 -6.53 -12.46
N ARG A 157 -0.13 -5.81 -12.79
CA ARG A 157 -1.44 -6.41 -13.07
C ARG A 157 -1.43 -7.29 -14.31
N ALA A 158 -0.79 -6.83 -15.39
CA ALA A 158 -0.66 -7.60 -16.62
C ALA A 158 0.12 -8.90 -16.39
N LEU A 159 1.26 -8.84 -15.70
CA LEU A 159 2.06 -10.01 -15.33
C LEU A 159 1.30 -10.97 -14.43
N ALA A 160 0.64 -10.47 -13.38
CA ALA A 160 -0.16 -11.29 -12.47
C ALA A 160 -1.27 -12.01 -13.23
N SER A 161 -1.98 -11.31 -14.11
CA SER A 161 -3.02 -11.91 -14.96
C SER A 161 -2.45 -13.01 -15.87
N ALA A 162 -1.35 -12.74 -16.58
CA ALA A 162 -0.72 -13.72 -17.46
C ALA A 162 -0.25 -14.98 -16.71
N ILE A 163 0.34 -14.82 -15.52
CA ILE A 163 0.79 -15.92 -14.66
C ILE A 163 -0.42 -16.71 -14.13
N SER A 164 -1.46 -16.04 -13.63
CA SER A 164 -2.62 -16.70 -13.01
C SER A 164 -3.51 -17.44 -14.00
N PHE A 165 -3.66 -16.92 -15.23
CA PHE A 165 -4.54 -17.52 -16.25
C PHE A 165 -3.78 -18.34 -17.30
N GLY A 166 -2.45 -18.44 -17.16
CA GLY A 166 -1.63 -19.39 -17.91
C GLY A 166 -1.79 -19.31 -19.43
N ARG A 167 -1.95 -18.12 -20.02
CA ARG A 167 -1.94 -17.99 -21.49
C ARG A 167 -0.48 -18.12 -21.97
N PRO A 168 -0.10 -19.19 -22.69
CA PRO A 168 1.17 -19.20 -23.41
C PRO A 168 0.99 -18.27 -24.60
N GLY A 169 1.43 -17.02 -24.51
CA GLY A 169 1.12 -16.05 -25.55
C GLY A 169 2.12 -14.92 -25.59
N SER A 170 2.92 -14.94 -26.65
CA SER A 170 3.82 -13.87 -27.05
C SER A 170 3.19 -12.48 -26.89
N LEU A 171 4.00 -11.50 -26.46
CA LEU A 171 3.80 -10.08 -26.72
C LEU A 171 3.91 -9.78 -28.24
N ARG A 172 3.27 -10.58 -29.10
CA ARG A 172 3.16 -10.28 -30.52
C ARG A 172 2.03 -9.28 -30.66
N ASN A 173 2.48 -8.04 -30.81
CA ASN A 173 1.75 -6.89 -31.35
C ASN A 173 0.60 -6.38 -30.47
N GLY A 174 0.86 -5.22 -29.85
CA GLY A 174 -0.11 -4.14 -29.70
C GLY A 174 -1.49 -4.46 -29.14
N ALA A 175 -1.73 -4.01 -27.92
CA ALA A 175 -3.00 -3.46 -27.45
C ALA A 175 -4.26 -4.35 -27.31
N GLU A 176 -4.39 -5.56 -27.86
CA GLU A 176 -5.73 -6.15 -28.02
C GLU A 176 -6.18 -7.27 -27.07
N ALA A 177 -5.46 -7.64 -26.00
CA ALA A 177 -5.90 -8.79 -25.19
C ALA A 177 -5.74 -8.67 -23.67
N LEU A 178 -5.85 -7.47 -23.09
CA LEU A 178 -6.07 -7.31 -21.66
C LEU A 178 -7.42 -6.63 -21.42
N PRO A 179 -8.28 -7.16 -20.51
CA PRO A 179 -9.55 -6.52 -20.14
C PRO A 179 -9.38 -5.18 -19.40
N TYR A 180 -8.15 -4.69 -19.31
CA TYR A 180 -7.78 -3.43 -18.69
C TYR A 180 -7.41 -2.44 -19.80
N GLN A 181 -8.28 -1.46 -20.04
CA GLN A 181 -7.97 -0.34 -20.93
C GLN A 181 -6.76 0.43 -20.36
N PHE A 182 -5.70 0.51 -21.15
CA PHE A 182 -4.49 1.23 -20.79
C PHE A 182 -4.81 2.74 -20.67
N PRO A 183 -4.47 3.42 -19.57
CA PRO A 183 -4.44 4.88 -19.58
C PRO A 183 -3.33 5.32 -20.55
N GLU A 184 -3.66 6.21 -21.48
CA GLU A 184 -2.68 6.84 -22.37
C GLU A 184 -1.64 7.58 -21.52
N LEU A 185 -0.42 7.04 -21.47
CA LEU A 185 0.72 7.74 -20.88
C LEU A 185 1.17 8.79 -21.92
N ASP A 186 1.12 10.06 -21.56
CA ASP A 186 1.44 11.24 -22.39
C ASP A 186 2.92 11.34 -22.84
N GLY A 187 3.68 10.26 -22.72
CA GLY A 187 5.09 10.19 -23.13
C GLY A 187 6.03 11.03 -22.26
N THR A 188 5.56 11.65 -21.17
CA THR A 188 6.44 12.43 -20.30
C THR A 188 7.37 11.51 -19.51
N PRO A 189 8.70 11.71 -19.56
CA PRO A 189 9.63 10.86 -18.84
C PRO A 189 9.41 10.98 -17.34
N THR A 190 9.21 9.85 -16.65
CA THR A 190 9.00 9.86 -15.20
C THR A 190 10.19 10.50 -14.48
N TYR A 191 9.96 11.00 -13.27
CA TYR A 191 11.03 11.55 -12.43
C TYR A 191 12.25 10.61 -12.32
N ARG A 192 12.00 9.30 -12.26
CA ARG A 192 13.04 8.27 -12.15
C ARG A 192 13.87 8.18 -13.43
N GLN A 193 13.25 8.33 -14.59
CA GLN A 193 13.93 8.39 -15.89
C GLN A 193 14.75 9.68 -16.01
N GLN A 194 14.22 10.82 -15.57
CA GLN A 194 14.95 12.08 -15.53
C GLN A 194 16.15 12.01 -14.57
N ALA A 195 15.98 11.44 -13.38
CA ALA A 195 17.05 11.26 -12.40
C ALA A 195 18.14 10.29 -12.89
N ARG A 196 17.76 9.17 -13.54
CA ARG A 196 18.71 8.26 -14.19
C ARG A 196 19.44 8.93 -15.35
N ARG A 197 18.75 9.69 -16.20
CA ARG A 197 19.38 10.48 -17.28
C ARG A 197 20.38 11.48 -16.72
N LYS A 198 20.03 12.22 -15.66
CA LYS A 198 20.95 13.12 -14.95
C LYS A 198 22.15 12.38 -14.34
N ALA A 199 21.94 11.21 -13.74
CA ALA A 199 23.03 10.39 -13.20
C ALA A 199 23.97 9.85 -14.30
N ARG A 200 23.39 9.43 -15.44
CA ARG A 200 24.13 8.96 -16.62
C ARG A 200 24.92 10.09 -17.30
N GLN A 201 24.37 11.30 -17.33
CA GLN A 201 25.06 12.50 -17.81
C GLN A 201 26.20 12.94 -16.87
N LYS A 202 26.05 12.73 -15.55
CA LYS A 202 27.12 13.03 -14.56
C LYS A 202 28.24 11.99 -14.51
N ASN A 203 28.04 10.79 -15.06
CA ASN A 203 29.06 9.74 -15.09
C ASN A 203 29.07 9.00 -16.44
N PRO A 204 29.70 9.58 -17.48
CA PRO A 204 29.67 9.06 -18.85
C PRO A 204 30.40 7.72 -19.04
N PHE A 205 31.06 7.18 -18.01
CA PHE A 205 31.86 5.95 -18.11
C PHE A 205 31.10 4.64 -17.79
N MET A 206 29.81 4.69 -17.43
CA MET A 206 28.99 3.47 -17.19
C MET A 206 28.30 2.93 -18.46
N THR A 207 28.93 3.06 -19.63
CA THR A 207 28.45 2.42 -20.88
C THR A 207 29.58 1.75 -21.64
N HIS A 208 30.43 0.97 -20.99
CA HIS A 208 31.15 -0.09 -21.70
C HIS A 208 31.07 -1.34 -20.83
N GLY A 209 30.41 -2.38 -21.37
CA GLY A 209 30.61 -3.73 -20.86
C GLY A 209 32.10 -3.99 -20.90
N SER A 210 32.71 -4.24 -19.74
CA SER A 210 34.08 -4.68 -19.64
C SER A 210 34.17 -6.04 -20.31
N GLU A 211 34.56 -6.07 -21.59
CA GLU A 211 35.15 -7.24 -22.21
C GLU A 211 36.43 -7.55 -21.45
N ILE A 212 36.36 -8.54 -20.57
CA ILE A 212 37.51 -9.13 -19.90
C ILE A 212 38.25 -9.91 -20.98
N GLN A 213 39.26 -9.29 -21.59
CA GLN A 213 40.26 -9.99 -22.38
C GLN A 213 41.16 -10.79 -21.43
N ILE A 214 40.87 -12.09 -21.29
CA ILE A 214 41.76 -13.04 -20.63
C ILE A 214 42.96 -13.25 -21.57
N LYS A 215 44.12 -12.69 -21.23
CA LYS A 215 45.39 -13.08 -21.85
C LYS A 215 45.83 -14.42 -21.27
N ALA A 216 45.87 -15.44 -22.12
CA ALA A 216 46.57 -16.68 -21.84
C ALA A 216 48.09 -16.42 -21.86
N HIS A 217 48.75 -16.79 -20.77
CA HIS A 217 50.19 -17.06 -20.71
C HIS A 217 50.35 -18.45 -20.10
#